data_AF-A0A068VA37-F1
#
_entry.id   AF-A0A068VA37-F1
#
_cell.length_a   1.000
_cell.length_b   1.000
_cell.length_c   1.000
_cell.angle_alpha   90.00
_cell.angle_beta   90.00
_cell.angle_gamma   90.00
#
_symmetry.space_group_name_H-M   'P 1'
#
loop_
_entity.id
_entity.type
_entity.pdbx_description
1 polymer ?
#
loop_
_entity_poly.entity_id
_entity_poly.type
_entity_poly.pdbx_seq_one_letter_code
_entity_poly.pdbx_strand_id
1 'polypeptide(L)'
;MTPKTHLLFSLFFFFLSLSYPEIGEPRRLVASWCKCNVHYYEDESAPTGTCAVCVVGGERSLVANLSAANCYKSEHLKRPENWALVEKAKYYYIAGFFLTVSLESILLVAQHAAAKNKVKLLTS
;
A
#
# COMPACT_ATOMS: atom_id res chain seq x y z
N MET A 1 -3.69 30.17 -6.92
CA MET A 1 -4.15 29.81 -8.29
C MET A 1 -3.13 28.91 -8.96
N THR A 2 -3.12 27.62 -8.61
CA THR A 2 -2.60 26.50 -9.42
C THR A 2 -3.30 25.22 -8.95
N PRO A 3 -4.52 24.93 -9.45
CA PRO A 3 -5.36 23.83 -8.97
C PRO A 3 -4.93 22.43 -9.48
N LYS A 4 -3.78 22.31 -10.16
CA LYS A 4 -3.43 21.10 -10.93
C LYS A 4 -2.51 20.10 -10.21
N THR A 5 -1.89 20.46 -9.09
CA THR A 5 -1.01 19.54 -8.32
C THR A 5 -1.78 18.63 -7.36
N HIS A 6 -3.04 18.93 -7.04
CA HIS A 6 -3.87 18.08 -6.18
C HIS A 6 -4.31 16.76 -6.85
N LEU A 7 -4.27 16.67 -8.19
CA LEU A 7 -4.68 15.45 -8.90
C LEU A 7 -3.55 14.43 -9.07
N LEU A 8 -2.28 14.84 -8.98
CA LEU A 8 -1.15 13.93 -9.23
C LEU A 8 -0.81 13.06 -8.01
N PHE A 9 -1.13 13.53 -6.80
CA PHE A 9 -0.82 12.82 -5.55
C PHE A 9 -1.97 11.96 -5.00
N SER A 10 -3.16 12.05 -5.58
CA SER A 10 -4.37 11.39 -5.06
C SER A 10 -4.44 9.87 -5.32
N LEU A 11 -3.39 9.23 -5.86
CA LEU A 11 -3.46 7.83 -6.28
C LEU A 11 -2.28 6.97 -5.79
N PHE A 12 -1.90 7.14 -4.52
CA PHE A 12 -1.25 6.07 -3.78
C PHE A 12 -2.33 5.30 -3.02
N PHE A 13 -2.94 4.31 -3.67
CA PHE A 13 -3.81 3.36 -2.98
C PHE A 13 -2.93 2.39 -2.19
N PHE A 14 -2.75 2.69 -0.91
CA PHE A 14 -2.04 1.83 0.01
C PHE A 14 -2.97 0.72 0.49
N PHE A 15 -2.90 -0.42 -0.19
CA PHE A 15 -3.46 -1.69 0.30
C PHE A 15 -2.41 -2.33 1.22
N LEU A 16 -2.56 -2.09 2.51
CA LEU A 16 -1.71 -2.69 3.54
C LEU A 16 -2.56 -3.44 4.54
N SER A 17 -1.99 -4.45 5.19
CA SER A 17 -2.61 -5.05 6.35
C SER A 17 -2.22 -4.30 7.63
N LEU A 18 -3.18 -4.13 8.54
CA LEU A 18 -2.98 -3.53 9.86
C LEU A 18 -3.73 -4.36 10.93
N SER A 19 -3.29 -4.18 12.17
CA SER A 19 -3.90 -4.73 13.37
C SER A 19 -4.06 -3.65 14.45
N TYR A 20 -5.17 -3.71 15.18
CA TYR A 20 -5.60 -2.76 16.22
C TYR A 20 -5.07 -3.18 17.60
N PRO A 21 -4.80 -2.29 18.60
CA PRO A 21 -5.06 -0.84 18.66
C PRO A 21 -3.85 0.11 18.64
N GLU A 22 -2.65 -0.26 19.09
CA GLU A 22 -1.62 0.74 19.45
C GLU A 22 -0.92 1.41 18.25
N ILE A 23 -0.64 0.66 17.17
CA ILE A 23 0.18 1.14 16.04
C ILE A 23 -0.65 1.40 14.78
N GLY A 24 -1.86 0.83 14.70
CA GLY A 24 -2.76 0.98 13.55
C GLY A 24 -3.40 2.37 13.45
N GLU A 25 -3.87 2.92 14.57
CA GLU A 25 -4.58 4.21 14.63
C GLU A 25 -3.70 5.41 14.22
N PRO A 26 -2.47 5.56 14.72
CA PRO A 26 -1.59 6.64 14.29
C PRO A 26 -1.35 6.66 12.76
N ARG A 27 -1.28 5.49 12.10
CA ARG A 27 -1.11 5.42 10.62
C ARG A 27 -2.33 5.93 9.88
N ARG A 28 -3.54 5.66 10.37
CA ARG A 28 -4.78 6.18 9.79
C ARG A 28 -4.85 7.69 9.91
N LEU A 29 -4.47 8.24 11.06
CA LEU A 29 -4.41 9.67 11.28
C LEU A 29 -3.45 10.34 10.30
N VAL A 30 -2.21 9.87 10.18
CA VAL A 30 -1.22 10.45 9.25
C VAL A 30 -1.72 10.35 7.80
N ALA A 31 -2.31 9.23 7.39
CA ALA A 31 -2.89 9.08 6.07
C ALA A 31 -4.01 10.09 5.80
N SER A 32 -4.90 10.31 6.79
CA SER A 32 -5.96 11.32 6.73
C SER A 32 -5.41 12.74 6.61
N TRP A 33 -4.38 13.08 7.39
CA TRP A 33 -3.67 14.36 7.30
C TRP A 33 -3.07 14.61 5.92
N CYS A 34 -2.48 13.57 5.32
CA CYS A 34 -1.93 13.63 3.96
C CYS A 34 -2.99 13.53 2.86
N LYS A 35 -4.29 13.42 3.22
CA LYS A 35 -5.42 13.22 2.30
C LYS A 35 -5.25 11.99 1.40
N CYS A 36 -4.57 10.96 1.91
CA CYS A 36 -4.41 9.68 1.23
C CYS A 36 -5.66 8.83 1.47
N ASN A 37 -6.28 8.34 0.39
CA ASN A 37 -7.37 7.36 0.51
C ASN A 37 -6.78 5.97 0.76
N VAL A 38 -6.91 5.47 1.98
CA VAL A 38 -6.30 4.22 2.45
C VAL A 38 -7.35 3.15 2.68
N HIS A 39 -7.08 1.96 2.16
CA HIS A 39 -7.97 0.80 2.26
C HIS A 39 -7.20 -0.35 2.90
N TYR A 40 -7.20 -0.40 4.23
CA TYR A 40 -6.45 -1.40 4.98
C TYR A 40 -7.18 -2.74 5.03
N TYR A 41 -6.43 -3.84 5.00
CA TYR A 41 -6.91 -5.15 5.43
C TYR A 41 -6.71 -5.27 6.93
N GLU A 42 -7.77 -5.54 7.67
CA GLU A 42 -7.66 -5.74 9.11
C GLU A 42 -7.45 -7.22 9.40
N ASP A 43 -6.35 -7.53 10.07
CA ASP A 43 -6.04 -8.88 10.56
C ASP A 43 -5.78 -8.82 12.06
N GLU A 44 -6.65 -9.48 12.82
CA GLU A 44 -6.56 -9.58 14.28
C GLU A 44 -5.60 -10.70 14.73
N SER A 45 -5.19 -11.58 13.82
CA SER A 45 -4.35 -12.74 14.15
C SER A 45 -2.86 -12.41 14.33
N ALA A 46 -2.41 -11.28 13.78
CA ALA A 46 -1.02 -10.84 13.85
C ALA A 46 -0.94 -9.33 14.14
N PRO A 47 0.05 -8.86 14.92
CA PRO A 47 0.20 -7.43 15.19
C PRO A 47 0.62 -6.63 13.95
N THR A 48 0.45 -5.30 14.00
CA THR A 48 0.88 -4.43 12.90
C THR A 48 2.40 -4.50 12.70
N GLY A 49 2.85 -4.70 11.46
CA GLY A 49 4.28 -4.74 11.12
C GLY A 49 5.04 -3.46 11.48
N THR A 50 6.29 -3.63 11.90
CA THR A 50 7.19 -2.55 12.34
C THR A 50 8.50 -2.57 11.56
N CYS A 51 9.24 -1.46 11.57
CA CYS A 51 10.56 -1.37 10.97
C CYS A 51 11.50 -0.71 11.97
N ALA A 52 12.54 -1.42 12.39
CA ALA A 52 13.61 -0.86 13.19
C ALA A 52 14.58 -0.12 12.27
N VAL A 53 14.84 1.15 12.56
CA VAL A 53 15.77 1.99 11.80
C VAL A 53 16.95 2.32 12.69
N CYS A 54 18.08 1.68 12.42
CA CYS A 54 19.34 1.92 13.11
C CYS A 54 20.10 3.03 12.38
N VAL A 55 20.32 4.15 13.06
CA VAL A 55 20.99 5.32 12.48
C VAL A 55 22.39 5.45 13.06
N VAL A 56 23.40 5.49 12.19
CA VAL A 56 24.80 5.72 12.58
C VAL A 56 25.38 6.80 11.68
N GLY A 57 25.59 8.00 12.22
CA GLY A 57 26.00 9.15 11.43
C GLY A 57 24.98 9.47 10.33
N GLY A 58 25.39 9.39 9.07
CA GLY A 58 24.52 9.57 7.91
C GLY A 58 23.85 8.29 7.40
N GLU A 59 24.27 7.12 7.89
CA GLU A 59 23.81 5.81 7.42
C GLU A 59 22.53 5.36 8.14
N ARG A 60 21.70 4.61 7.42
CA ARG A 60 20.46 4.01 7.95
C ARG A 60 20.38 2.54 7.59
N SER A 61 20.35 1.67 8.60
CA SER A 61 20.07 0.25 8.43
C SER A 61 18.64 -0.05 8.86
N LEU A 62 17.86 -0.71 8.00
CA LEU A 62 16.45 -0.99 8.20
C LEU A 62 16.22 -2.48 8.42
N VAL A 63 15.50 -2.84 9.48
CA VAL A 63 15.09 -4.22 9.78
C VAL A 63 13.57 -4.26 9.85
N ALA A 64 12.94 -4.84 8.83
CA ALA A 64 11.49 -4.92 8.72
C ALA A 64 10.94 -6.19 9.37
N ASN A 65 9.99 -6.03 10.30
CA ASN A 65 9.14 -7.09 10.82
C ASN A 65 7.75 -6.94 10.20
N LEU A 66 7.44 -7.74 9.18
CA LEU A 66 6.22 -7.58 8.37
C LEU A 66 4.93 -7.88 9.15
N SER A 67 4.93 -8.91 9.99
CA SER A 67 3.78 -9.33 10.80
C SER A 67 2.45 -9.32 10.02
N ALA A 68 1.41 -8.59 10.44
CA ALA A 68 0.11 -8.51 9.74
C ALA A 68 0.24 -8.20 8.24
N ALA A 69 1.25 -7.40 7.82
CA ALA A 69 1.47 -7.10 6.40
C ALA A 69 1.67 -8.37 5.58
N ASN A 70 2.31 -9.41 6.15
CA ASN A 70 2.54 -10.69 5.47
C ASN A 70 1.27 -11.53 5.32
N CYS A 71 0.20 -11.18 6.02
CA CYS A 71 -1.09 -11.86 5.96
C CYS A 71 -2.04 -11.25 4.91
N TYR A 72 -1.56 -10.33 4.05
CA TYR A 72 -2.41 -9.70 3.04
C TYR A 72 -2.99 -10.73 2.07
N LYS A 73 -4.31 -10.71 1.90
CA LYS A 73 -5.06 -11.65 1.05
C LYS A 73 -5.55 -10.98 -0.22
N SER A 74 -5.39 -11.64 -1.37
CA SER A 74 -5.78 -11.09 -2.67
C SER A 74 -7.30 -10.87 -2.78
N GLU A 75 -8.09 -11.57 -1.96
CA GLU A 75 -9.53 -11.37 -1.82
C GLU A 75 -9.88 -9.95 -1.42
N HIS A 76 -9.07 -9.29 -0.59
CA HIS A 76 -9.29 -7.88 -0.23
C HIS A 76 -9.28 -7.00 -1.46
N LEU A 77 -8.28 -7.18 -2.32
CA LEU A 77 -8.13 -6.42 -3.57
C LEU A 77 -9.29 -6.69 -4.54
N LYS A 78 -9.79 -7.92 -4.59
CA LYS A 78 -10.90 -8.34 -5.46
C LYS A 78 -12.27 -7.82 -5.00
N ARG A 79 -12.39 -7.30 -3.77
CA ARG A 79 -13.66 -6.72 -3.30
C ARG A 79 -14.12 -5.60 -4.25
N PRO A 80 -15.40 -5.56 -4.65
CA PRO A 80 -15.89 -4.62 -5.68
C PRO A 80 -15.52 -3.16 -5.41
N GLU A 81 -15.60 -2.72 -4.16
CA GLU A 81 -15.25 -1.37 -3.73
C GLU A 81 -13.76 -1.03 -3.93
N ASN A 82 -12.88 -2.00 -3.77
CA ASN A 82 -11.44 -1.83 -3.93
C ASN A 82 -11.02 -1.98 -5.39
N TRP A 83 -11.61 -2.95 -6.08
CA TRP A 83 -11.35 -3.19 -7.49
C TRP A 83 -11.83 -2.01 -8.37
N ALA A 84 -12.94 -1.36 -8.02
CA ALA A 84 -13.40 -0.14 -8.68
C ALA A 84 -12.33 0.97 -8.67
N LEU A 85 -11.52 1.04 -7.62
CA LEU A 85 -10.41 2.00 -7.51
C LEU A 85 -9.28 1.61 -8.46
N VAL A 86 -8.95 0.32 -8.55
CA VAL A 86 -8.00 -0.23 -9.53
C VAL A 86 -8.46 0.08 -10.95
N GLU A 87 -9.75 -0.05 -11.25
CA GLU A 87 -10.31 0.28 -12.56
C GLU A 87 -10.26 1.77 -12.89
N LYS A 88 -10.52 2.63 -11.90
CA LYS A 88 -10.45 4.10 -12.06
C LYS A 88 -9.02 4.61 -12.14
N ALA A 89 -8.05 3.90 -11.55
CA ALA A 89 -6.66 4.31 -11.52
C ALA A 89 -6.00 4.35 -12.90
N LYS A 90 -5.16 5.37 -13.14
CA LYS A 90 -4.37 5.51 -14.39
C LYS A 90 -2.91 5.08 -14.23
N TYR A 91 -2.42 5.16 -12.99
CA TYR A 91 -1.05 4.85 -12.61
C TYR A 91 -1.10 3.89 -11.43
N TYR A 92 -0.17 2.94 -11.42
CA TYR A 92 0.01 2.00 -10.32
C TYR A 92 1.44 2.10 -9.82
N TYR A 93 1.58 2.29 -8.52
CA TYR A 93 2.85 2.22 -7.82
C TYR A 93 2.81 1.05 -6.84
N ILE A 94 3.73 0.10 -7.01
CA ILE A 94 3.86 -1.06 -6.13
C ILE A 94 5.32 -1.11 -5.66
N ALA A 95 5.53 -1.17 -4.35
CA ALA A 95 6.87 -1.34 -3.79
C ALA A 95 7.33 -2.81 -3.90
N GLY A 96 8.62 -3.02 -4.15
CA GLY A 96 9.23 -4.34 -4.34
C GLY A 96 9.05 -5.27 -3.14
N PHE A 97 9.05 -4.73 -1.92
CA PHE A 97 8.76 -5.49 -0.70
C PHE A 97 7.38 -6.17 -0.71
N PHE A 98 6.42 -5.71 -1.53
CA PHE A 98 5.11 -6.34 -1.63
C PHE A 98 5.15 -7.67 -2.41
N LEU A 99 6.23 -7.94 -3.16
CA LEU A 99 6.44 -9.23 -3.85
C LEU A 99 6.48 -10.41 -2.89
N THR A 100 7.03 -10.22 -1.69
CA THR A 100 7.12 -11.27 -0.67
C THR A 100 5.82 -11.47 0.09
N VAL A 101 4.89 -10.52 -0.01
CA VAL A 101 3.62 -10.51 0.71
C VAL A 101 2.51 -11.14 -0.15
N SER A 102 2.29 -10.62 -1.36
CA SER A 102 1.18 -11.07 -2.20
C SER A 102 1.48 -10.87 -3.69
N LEU A 103 2.23 -11.83 -4.25
CA LEU A 103 2.54 -11.86 -5.67
C LEU A 103 1.28 -11.91 -6.55
N GLU A 104 0.24 -12.64 -6.11
CA GLU A 104 -1.02 -12.76 -6.83
C GLU A 104 -1.68 -11.38 -7.05
N SER A 105 -1.72 -10.54 -6.01
CA SER A 105 -2.29 -9.19 -6.07
C SER A 105 -1.56 -8.31 -7.07
N ILE A 106 -0.23 -8.39 -7.11
CA ILE A 106 0.60 -7.66 -8.07
C ILE A 106 0.30 -8.12 -9.50
N LEU A 107 0.21 -9.44 -9.71
CA LEU A 107 -0.07 -10.01 -11.03
C LEU A 107 -1.47 -9.62 -11.53
N LEU A 108 -2.48 -9.57 -10.66
CA LEU A 108 -3.83 -9.13 -11.02
C LEU A 108 -3.85 -7.68 -11.51
N VAL A 109 -3.24 -6.76 -10.74
CA VAL A 109 -3.11 -5.35 -11.14
C VAL A 109 -2.27 -5.23 -12.42
N ALA A 110 -1.20 -6.02 -12.53
CA ALA A 110 -0.36 -6.06 -13.72
C ALA A 110 -1.13 -6.50 -14.96
N GLN A 111 -1.87 -7.59 -14.91
CA GLN A 111 -2.65 -8.07 -16.05
C GLN A 111 -3.70 -7.04 -16.48
N HIS A 112 -4.44 -6.47 -15.52
CA HIS A 112 -5.43 -5.42 -15.80
C HIS A 112 -4.83 -4.21 -16.48
N ALA A 113 -3.72 -3.70 -15.94
CA ALA A 113 -3.07 -2.52 -16.48
C ALA A 113 -2.43 -2.78 -17.85
N ALA A 114 -1.93 -4.00 -18.12
CA ALA A 114 -1.46 -4.39 -19.44
C ALA A 114 -2.63 -4.42 -20.45
N ALA A 115 -3.76 -5.03 -20.08
CA ALA A 115 -4.95 -5.11 -20.94
C ALA A 115 -5.59 -3.74 -21.23
N LYS A 116 -5.40 -2.75 -20.34
CA LYS A 116 -5.99 -1.40 -20.45
C LYS A 116 -4.99 -0.32 -20.85
N ASN A 117 -3.77 -0.68 -21.27
CA ASN A 117 -2.69 0.25 -21.62
C ASN A 117 -2.42 1.33 -20.55
N LYS A 118 -2.37 0.92 -19.29
CA LYS A 118 -2.10 1.80 -18.15
C LYS A 118 -0.64 1.69 -17.71
N VAL A 119 -0.12 2.81 -17.19
CA VAL A 119 1.28 2.91 -16.75
C VAL A 119 1.45 2.23 -15.39
N LYS A 120 2.48 1.39 -15.28
CA LYS A 120 2.86 0.68 -14.06
C LYS A 120 4.28 1.03 -13.68
N LEU A 121 4.49 1.29 -12.39
CA LEU A 121 5.78 1.49 -11.78
C LEU A 121 5.94 0.48 -10.63
N LEU A 122 6.92 -0.40 -10.76
CA LEU A 122 7.40 -1.27 -9.70
C LEU A 122 8.79 -0.77 -9.30
N THR A 123 9.00 -0.45 -8.03
CA THR A 123 10.30 0.04 -7.53
C THR A 123 10.93 -0.99 -6.62
N SER A 124 12.24 -1.26 -6.77
CA SER A 124 12.99 -2.17 -5.89
C SER A 124 13.03 -1.68 -4.46
#